data_AF-A0A0B5EZC8-F1
#
_entry.id   AF-A0A0B5EZC8-F1
#
_cell.length_a   1.000
_cell.length_b   1.000
_cell.length_c   1.000
_cell.angle_alpha   90.00
_cell.angle_beta   90.00
_cell.angle_gamma   90.00
#
_symmetry.space_group_name_H-M   'P 1'
#
loop_
_entity.id
_entity.type
_entity.pdbx_description
1 polymer ?
#
loop_
_entity_poly.entity_id
_entity_poly.type
_entity_poly.pdbx_seq_one_letter_code
_entity_poly.pdbx_strand_id
1 'polypeptide(L)'
;MPVISVPQAFNEEDLYVDLRSLCAHPLFLKCEGFNFSGSIKLKAANAMVEAAERDGVLTPESILVESSSGNLGVALSMIAASKGYRFLCVTDPRCNLTTRLLMKALGSQVHLVSGGESGSGYLGARLDFIRDLCASDERCVWLSQYTNPANWQAHYARTAPAIAHEFPDLDVLFVGAGTTGTLMGCARWFREAERPVRIVAVDSVGSVSFGGPPGRRMIPGLGMSVRPPLLDESLVDEAVRVEEAETIRTCHRLARRGFLFGGSTGTVVSGAMDWLERHRAEDLTAVAIAPDLGERYLDTVYQANWVEGLYGSGALDEDEEADPGYRAPGTGGTPGAGEPAPPRSFLGQ
;
A
#
# COMPACT_ATOMS: atom_id res chain seq x y z
N MET A 1 -6.56 18.19 -21.42
CA MET A 1 -5.64 18.46 -20.30
C MET A 1 -6.48 18.67 -19.05
N PRO A 2 -6.31 17.85 -17.99
CA PRO A 2 -7.04 18.07 -16.74
C PRO A 2 -6.52 19.36 -16.07
N VAL A 3 -7.45 20.25 -15.71
CA VAL A 3 -7.20 21.40 -14.83
C VAL A 3 -8.06 21.20 -13.60
N ILE A 4 -7.44 21.09 -12.44
CA ILE A 4 -8.12 20.76 -11.18
C ILE A 4 -7.99 21.89 -10.16
N SER A 5 -9.01 22.03 -9.31
CA SER A 5 -9.03 22.98 -8.19
C SER A 5 -8.91 22.30 -6.83
N VAL A 6 -9.16 20.99 -6.76
CA VAL A 6 -9.03 20.19 -5.54
C VAL A 6 -8.29 18.89 -5.84
N PRO A 7 -7.35 18.43 -4.99
CA PRO A 7 -6.47 17.31 -5.30
C PRO A 7 -7.21 15.97 -5.38
N GLN A 8 -8.27 15.78 -4.59
CA GLN A 8 -9.08 14.55 -4.60
C GLN A 8 -9.95 14.37 -5.85
N ALA A 9 -10.05 15.39 -6.72
CA ALA A 9 -10.76 15.27 -8.00
C ALA A 9 -9.91 14.59 -9.08
N PHE A 10 -8.60 14.48 -8.89
CA PHE A 10 -7.72 13.81 -9.85
C PHE A 10 -7.36 12.39 -9.40
N ASN A 11 -7.65 11.44 -10.28
CA ASN A 11 -7.15 10.08 -10.22
C ASN A 11 -7.02 9.56 -11.65
N GLU A 12 -5.85 9.05 -12.01
CA GLU A 12 -5.71 8.27 -13.24
C GLU A 12 -6.41 6.92 -13.03
N GLU A 13 -7.52 6.70 -13.73
CA GLU A 13 -8.34 5.48 -13.59
C GLU A 13 -7.86 4.38 -14.55
N ASP A 14 -7.38 4.74 -15.74
CA ASP A 14 -7.23 3.82 -16.87
C ASP A 14 -5.75 3.55 -17.21
N LEU A 15 -4.94 3.33 -16.18
CA LEU A 15 -3.53 2.97 -16.32
C LEU A 15 -3.30 1.50 -15.97
N TYR A 16 -2.80 0.75 -16.95
CA TYR A 16 -2.46 -0.66 -16.82
C TYR A 16 -1.05 -0.93 -17.33
N VAL A 17 -0.30 -1.76 -16.59
CA VAL A 17 1.00 -2.28 -17.05
C VAL A 17 0.82 -3.73 -17.51
N ASP A 18 1.31 -4.03 -18.69
CA ASP A 18 1.37 -5.39 -19.23
C ASP A 18 2.56 -6.15 -18.63
N LEU A 19 2.26 -7.22 -17.88
CA LEU A 19 3.27 -8.03 -17.19
C LEU A 19 3.74 -9.26 -18.00
N ARG A 20 3.44 -9.35 -19.31
CA ARG A 20 3.94 -10.45 -20.16
C ARG A 20 5.47 -10.57 -20.20
N SER A 21 6.19 -9.49 -19.89
CA SER A 21 7.66 -9.52 -19.74
C SER A 21 8.14 -10.19 -18.44
N LEU A 22 7.25 -10.46 -17.49
CA LEU A 22 7.50 -11.09 -16.18
C LEU A 22 6.92 -12.50 -16.08
N CYS A 23 5.76 -12.74 -16.70
CA CYS A 23 5.11 -14.06 -16.73
C CYS A 23 4.63 -14.38 -18.14
N ALA A 24 4.65 -15.66 -18.52
CA ALA A 24 4.17 -16.11 -19.84
C ALA A 24 2.64 -15.95 -20.03
N HIS A 25 1.91 -15.59 -18.98
CA HIS A 25 0.45 -15.46 -18.97
C HIS A 25 0.01 -14.00 -19.25
N PRO A 26 -1.16 -13.76 -19.88
CA PRO A 26 -1.75 -12.43 -20.06
C PRO A 26 -2.21 -11.79 -18.73
N LEU A 27 -1.26 -11.23 -17.98
CA LEU A 27 -1.50 -10.55 -16.70
C LEU A 27 -1.30 -9.03 -16.86
N PHE A 28 -2.35 -8.27 -16.57
CA PHE A 28 -2.33 -6.80 -16.58
C PHE A 28 -2.40 -6.25 -15.16
N LEU A 29 -1.69 -5.16 -14.89
CA LEU A 29 -1.59 -4.58 -13.57
C LEU A 29 -2.25 -3.19 -13.55
N LYS A 30 -3.41 -3.06 -12.88
CA LYS A 30 -4.10 -1.77 -12.69
C LYS A 30 -3.34 -0.90 -11.68
N CYS A 31 -2.85 0.25 -12.12
CA CYS A 31 -2.05 1.15 -11.30
C CYS A 31 -2.91 2.21 -10.59
N GLU A 32 -3.23 1.99 -9.31
CA GLU A 32 -4.10 2.89 -8.54
C GLU A 32 -3.34 4.02 -7.82
N GLY A 33 -2.02 4.07 -7.95
CA GLY A 33 -1.14 5.02 -7.27
C GLY A 33 -1.02 6.40 -7.92
N PHE A 34 -1.53 6.58 -9.14
CA PHE A 34 -1.36 7.80 -9.93
C PHE A 34 -2.42 8.86 -9.56
N ASN A 35 -2.31 9.36 -8.35
CA ASN A 35 -3.09 10.46 -7.80
C ASN A 35 -2.27 11.22 -6.75
N PHE A 36 -2.76 12.36 -6.26
CA PHE A 36 -2.01 13.20 -5.32
C PHE A 36 -1.75 12.55 -3.94
N SER A 37 -2.50 11.50 -3.58
CA SER A 37 -2.24 10.73 -2.36
C SER A 37 -1.22 9.60 -2.55
N GLY A 38 -0.91 9.24 -3.81
CA GLY A 38 0.02 8.17 -4.18
C GLY A 38 -0.53 6.76 -4.01
N SER A 39 -1.85 6.57 -3.89
CA SER A 39 -2.41 5.23 -3.64
C SER A 39 -3.90 5.08 -3.93
N ILE A 40 -4.35 3.83 -4.00
CA ILE A 40 -5.75 3.40 -4.09
C ILE A 40 -6.64 3.97 -2.99
N LYS A 41 -6.06 4.34 -1.83
CA LYS A 41 -6.82 4.77 -0.66
C LYS A 41 -7.50 6.13 -0.85
N LEU A 42 -7.14 6.89 -1.89
CA LEU A 42 -7.84 8.12 -2.24
C LEU A 42 -9.33 7.88 -2.46
N LYS A 43 -9.70 6.82 -3.20
CA LYS A 43 -11.10 6.53 -3.57
C LYS A 43 -11.94 6.27 -2.33
N ALA A 44 -11.45 5.38 -1.45
CA ALA A 44 -12.12 5.05 -0.19
C ALA A 44 -12.18 6.26 0.75
N ALA A 45 -11.08 7.01 0.90
CA ALA A 45 -11.04 8.20 1.74
C ALA A 45 -12.06 9.26 1.29
N ASN A 46 -12.09 9.54 -0.02
CA ASN A 46 -13.01 10.50 -0.59
C ASN A 46 -14.47 10.07 -0.40
N ALA A 47 -14.81 8.81 -0.70
CA ALA A 47 -16.16 8.30 -0.53
C ALA A 47 -16.63 8.31 0.93
N MET A 48 -15.77 7.95 1.90
CA MET A 48 -16.12 7.99 3.32
C MET A 48 -16.33 9.42 3.83
N VAL A 49 -15.50 10.38 3.37
CA VAL A 49 -15.67 11.81 3.72
C VAL A 49 -16.95 12.37 3.09
N GLU A 50 -17.19 12.15 1.80
CA GLU A 50 -18.40 12.61 1.11
C GLU A 50 -19.68 12.01 1.69
N ALA A 51 -19.64 10.75 2.13
CA ALA A 51 -20.75 10.13 2.85
C ALA A 51 -21.00 10.84 4.18
N ALA A 52 -19.96 11.04 5.00
CA ALA A 52 -20.10 11.70 6.29
C ALA A 52 -20.55 13.18 6.17
N GLU A 53 -20.10 13.90 5.13
CA GLU A 53 -20.58 15.26 4.81
C GLU A 53 -22.06 15.27 4.44
N ARG A 54 -22.47 14.37 3.54
CA ARG A 54 -23.86 14.25 3.07
C ARG A 54 -24.83 13.86 4.18
N ASP A 55 -24.37 13.01 5.10
CA ASP A 55 -25.17 12.56 6.24
C ASP A 55 -25.17 13.60 7.38
N GLY A 56 -24.43 14.71 7.25
CA GLY A 56 -24.32 15.77 8.25
C GLY A 56 -23.51 15.40 9.49
N VAL A 57 -22.86 14.24 9.49
CA VAL A 57 -22.01 13.76 10.60
C VAL A 57 -20.68 14.50 10.63
N LEU A 58 -20.11 14.80 9.45
CA LEU A 58 -18.89 15.58 9.32
C LEU A 58 -19.21 17.03 8.96
N THR A 59 -18.92 17.95 9.89
CA THR A 59 -19.16 19.39 9.75
C THR A 59 -17.84 20.16 9.77
N PRO A 60 -17.80 21.45 9.37
CA PRO A 60 -16.58 22.27 9.45
C PRO A 60 -15.95 22.33 10.86
N GLU A 61 -16.76 22.17 11.91
CA GLU A 61 -16.30 22.18 13.31
C GLU A 61 -15.78 20.81 13.78
N SER A 62 -15.99 19.75 13.01
CA SER A 62 -15.57 18.41 13.36
C SER A 62 -14.04 18.25 13.34
N ILE A 63 -13.56 17.26 14.09
CA ILE A 63 -12.18 16.76 14.05
C ILE A 63 -12.27 15.38 13.44
N LEU A 64 -11.75 15.23 12.23
CA LEU A 64 -11.67 13.94 11.57
C LEU A 64 -10.64 13.06 12.30
N VAL A 65 -11.02 11.83 12.64
CA VAL A 65 -10.13 10.87 13.31
C VAL A 65 -10.11 9.56 12.54
N GLU A 66 -8.93 8.97 12.35
CA GLU A 66 -8.81 7.62 11.79
C GLU A 66 -7.57 6.88 12.29
N SER A 67 -7.71 5.57 12.39
CA SER A 67 -6.64 4.62 12.64
C SER A 67 -5.96 4.27 11.32
N SER A 68 -4.76 4.79 11.07
CA SER A 68 -3.97 4.41 9.88
C SER A 68 -2.46 4.37 10.15
N SER A 69 -1.77 3.44 9.50
CA SER A 69 -0.30 3.32 9.50
C SER A 69 0.32 3.50 8.12
N GLY A 70 -0.41 4.10 7.17
CA GLY A 70 0.04 4.21 5.78
C GLY A 70 -0.88 5.04 4.91
N ASN A 71 -1.24 4.46 3.77
CA ASN A 71 -1.87 5.15 2.64
C ASN A 71 -3.20 5.86 2.95
N LEU A 72 -4.05 5.30 3.81
CA LEU A 72 -5.31 5.97 4.16
C LEU A 72 -5.08 7.26 4.95
N GLY A 73 -4.11 7.27 5.88
CA GLY A 73 -3.79 8.47 6.66
C GLY A 73 -3.32 9.60 5.75
N VAL A 74 -2.51 9.29 4.74
CA VAL A 74 -2.07 10.27 3.73
C VAL A 74 -3.24 10.79 2.90
N ALA A 75 -4.12 9.90 2.40
CA ALA A 75 -5.29 10.31 1.62
C ALA A 75 -6.24 11.22 2.43
N LEU A 76 -6.53 10.87 3.68
CA LEU A 76 -7.35 11.70 4.57
C LEU A 76 -6.67 13.01 4.95
N SER A 77 -5.34 13.02 5.16
CA SER A 77 -4.58 14.25 5.40
C SER A 77 -4.70 15.22 4.23
N MET A 78 -4.60 14.71 3.00
CA MET A 78 -4.74 15.50 1.78
C MET A 78 -6.16 16.08 1.63
N ILE A 79 -7.19 15.24 1.84
CA ILE A 79 -8.59 15.68 1.77
C ILE A 79 -8.90 16.69 2.86
N ALA A 80 -8.44 16.46 4.09
CA ALA A 80 -8.62 17.36 5.21
C ALA A 80 -7.98 18.73 4.94
N ALA A 81 -6.74 18.74 4.43
CA ALA A 81 -6.07 19.97 4.01
C ALA A 81 -6.85 20.71 2.91
N SER A 82 -7.36 19.99 1.90
CA SER A 82 -8.13 20.59 0.80
C SER A 82 -9.47 21.16 1.24
N LYS A 83 -10.16 20.50 2.18
CA LYS A 83 -11.52 20.86 2.62
C LYS A 83 -11.55 21.72 3.89
N GLY A 84 -10.40 21.94 4.53
CA GLY A 84 -10.28 22.73 5.75
C GLY A 84 -10.62 21.99 7.04
N TYR A 85 -10.60 20.65 7.04
CA TYR A 85 -10.84 19.86 8.24
C TYR A 85 -9.58 19.76 9.10
N ARG A 86 -9.79 19.68 10.42
CA ARG A 86 -8.78 19.18 11.35
C ARG A 86 -8.74 17.66 11.22
N PHE A 87 -7.55 17.09 11.07
CA PHE A 87 -7.37 15.64 11.01
C PHE A 87 -6.35 15.15 12.04
N LEU A 88 -6.73 14.11 12.78
CA LEU A 88 -5.88 13.33 13.66
C LEU A 88 -5.75 11.90 13.14
N CYS A 89 -4.55 11.55 12.67
CA CYS A 89 -4.20 10.18 12.34
C CYS A 89 -3.61 9.48 13.56
N VAL A 90 -4.28 8.45 14.04
CA VAL A 90 -3.80 7.57 15.12
C VAL A 90 -3.05 6.40 14.48
N THR A 91 -1.77 6.28 14.80
CA THR A 91 -0.83 5.37 14.17
C THR A 91 0.02 4.63 15.19
N ASP A 92 0.92 3.76 14.72
CA ASP A 92 1.81 2.95 15.55
C ASP A 92 3.26 3.02 15.06
N PRO A 93 4.25 2.52 15.81
CA PRO A 93 5.67 2.59 15.45
C PRO A 93 6.04 1.94 14.10
N ARG A 94 5.18 1.10 13.51
CA ARG A 94 5.42 0.52 12.18
C ARG A 94 5.11 1.48 11.03
N CYS A 95 4.48 2.62 11.32
CA CYS A 95 4.28 3.68 10.34
C CYS A 95 5.62 4.35 10.02
N ASN A 96 6.07 4.22 8.78
CA ASN A 96 7.38 4.73 8.36
C ASN A 96 7.47 6.25 8.57
N LEU A 97 8.70 6.73 8.76
CA LEU A 97 8.94 8.14 9.06
C LEU A 97 8.45 9.07 7.94
N THR A 98 8.72 8.71 6.69
CA THR A 98 8.32 9.48 5.50
C THR A 98 6.81 9.72 5.46
N THR A 99 6.00 8.70 5.73
CA THR A 99 4.53 8.80 5.78
C THR A 99 4.08 9.73 6.89
N ARG A 100 4.67 9.63 8.09
CA ARG A 100 4.36 10.54 9.21
C ARG A 100 4.71 11.99 8.90
N LEU A 101 5.86 12.23 8.25
CA LEU A 101 6.27 13.57 7.84
C LEU A 101 5.36 14.12 6.74
N LEU A 102 4.94 13.31 5.78
CA LEU A 102 3.99 13.69 4.74
C LEU A 102 2.63 14.12 5.33
N MET A 103 2.06 13.33 6.25
CA MET A 103 0.81 13.70 6.92
C MET A 103 0.93 15.02 7.70
N LYS A 104 2.05 15.23 8.41
CA LYS A 104 2.32 16.48 9.13
C LYS A 104 2.50 17.67 8.18
N ALA A 105 3.17 17.48 7.04
CA ALA A 105 3.34 18.53 6.03
C ALA A 105 1.99 18.97 5.43
N LEU A 106 1.03 18.06 5.35
CA LEU A 106 -0.37 18.34 4.98
C LEU A 106 -1.19 18.93 6.14
N GLY A 107 -0.57 19.32 7.26
CA GLY A 107 -1.23 19.98 8.40
C GLY A 107 -1.94 19.03 9.36
N SER A 108 -1.79 17.71 9.20
CA SER A 108 -2.47 16.72 10.04
C SER A 108 -1.70 16.42 11.32
N GLN A 109 -2.43 16.16 12.40
CA GLN A 109 -1.85 15.67 13.64
C GLN A 109 -1.63 14.16 13.55
N VAL A 110 -0.48 13.70 14.06
CA VAL A 110 -0.13 12.28 14.05
C VAL A 110 0.15 11.85 15.48
N HIS A 111 -0.70 10.98 16.02
CA HIS A 111 -0.55 10.40 17.35
C HIS A 111 -0.01 8.97 17.22
N LEU A 112 1.10 8.68 17.90
CA LEU A 112 1.65 7.33 17.97
C LEU A 112 1.19 6.68 19.27
N VAL A 113 0.43 5.59 19.16
CA VAL A 113 0.07 4.82 20.35
C VAL A 113 1.28 4.02 20.86
N SER A 114 1.43 3.99 22.17
CA SER A 114 2.24 3.02 22.90
C SER A 114 1.38 1.79 23.23
N GLY A 115 1.98 0.59 23.38
CA GLY A 115 1.26 -0.56 23.95
C GLY A 115 0.87 -1.69 22.98
N GLY A 116 1.71 -1.98 21.98
CA GLY A 116 1.57 -3.19 21.14
C GLY A 116 1.68 -4.51 21.92
N GLU A 117 1.99 -4.48 23.23
CA GLU A 117 2.12 -5.63 24.13
C GLU A 117 0.77 -6.09 24.73
N SER A 118 -0.30 -5.32 24.57
CA SER A 118 -1.66 -5.77 24.92
C SER A 118 -2.12 -6.87 23.95
N GLY A 119 -2.96 -7.81 24.42
CA GLY A 119 -3.36 -9.00 23.64
C GLY A 119 -4.03 -8.75 22.28
N SER A 120 -4.43 -7.51 21.98
CA SER A 120 -5.01 -7.07 20.70
C SER A 120 -4.01 -6.40 19.73
N GLY A 121 -2.74 -6.27 20.14
CA GLY A 121 -1.66 -5.68 19.35
C GLY A 121 -1.86 -4.18 19.05
N TYR A 122 -1.00 -3.63 18.18
CA TYR A 122 -1.06 -2.21 17.82
C TYR A 122 -2.38 -1.78 17.17
N LEU A 123 -3.06 -2.68 16.44
CA LEU A 123 -4.37 -2.35 15.87
C LEU A 123 -5.40 -2.13 16.97
N GLY A 124 -5.49 -3.02 17.95
CA GLY A 124 -6.38 -2.86 19.10
C GLY A 124 -6.10 -1.57 19.86
N ALA A 125 -4.84 -1.31 20.21
CA ALA A 125 -4.44 -0.08 20.90
C ALA A 125 -4.85 1.20 20.15
N ARG A 126 -4.72 1.23 18.82
CA ARG A 126 -5.18 2.35 17.98
C ARG A 126 -6.70 2.50 17.99
N LEU A 127 -7.44 1.41 17.93
CA LEU A 127 -8.91 1.43 17.92
C LEU A 127 -9.46 1.86 19.29
N ASP A 128 -8.87 1.38 20.38
CA ASP A 128 -9.29 1.73 21.75
C ASP A 128 -9.04 3.21 22.03
N PHE A 129 -7.87 3.73 21.65
CA PHE A 129 -7.58 5.16 21.75
C PHE A 129 -8.62 6.02 21.00
N ILE A 130 -8.99 5.63 19.78
CA ILE A 130 -10.01 6.39 19.00
C ILE A 130 -11.37 6.33 19.66
N ARG A 131 -11.77 5.17 20.21
CA ARG A 131 -13.04 5.02 20.92
C ARG A 131 -13.09 5.95 22.14
N ASP A 132 -12.04 5.95 22.96
CA ASP A 132 -11.94 6.82 24.13
C ASP A 132 -11.94 8.31 23.74
N LEU A 133 -11.27 8.65 22.65
CA LEU A 133 -11.26 10.02 22.13
C LEU A 133 -12.65 10.45 21.64
N CYS A 134 -13.34 9.62 20.86
CA CYS A 134 -14.68 9.95 20.37
C CYS A 134 -15.73 9.98 21.49
N ALA A 135 -15.52 9.22 22.56
CA ALA A 135 -16.37 9.27 23.76
C ALA A 135 -16.13 10.53 24.61
N SER A 136 -14.96 11.16 24.51
CA SER A 136 -14.58 12.34 25.32
C SER A 136 -14.71 13.68 24.59
N ASP A 137 -14.77 13.69 23.26
CA ASP A 137 -14.99 14.90 22.46
C ASP A 137 -15.96 14.62 21.30
N GLU A 138 -17.19 15.11 21.41
CA GLU A 138 -18.26 14.94 20.41
C GLU A 138 -17.93 15.54 19.05
N ARG A 139 -16.92 16.42 18.94
CA ARG A 139 -16.45 16.94 17.65
C ARG A 139 -15.68 15.88 16.86
N CYS A 140 -15.16 14.84 17.52
CA CYS A 140 -14.39 13.80 16.87
C CYS A 140 -15.29 12.89 16.03
N VAL A 141 -15.02 12.82 14.74
CA VAL A 141 -15.74 11.98 13.77
C VAL A 141 -14.79 10.90 13.30
N TRP A 142 -15.07 9.66 13.70
CA TRP A 142 -14.32 8.49 13.25
C TRP A 142 -14.99 7.86 12.02
N LEU A 143 -14.28 7.86 10.89
CA LEU A 143 -14.81 7.25 9.65
C LEU A 143 -14.86 5.72 9.72
N SER A 144 -13.92 5.09 10.41
CA SER A 144 -13.77 3.64 10.56
C SER A 144 -13.69 2.87 9.24
N GLN A 145 -12.53 2.93 8.58
CA GLN A 145 -12.26 2.20 7.32
C GLN A 145 -12.59 0.70 7.34
N TYR A 146 -12.59 0.06 8.53
CA TYR A 146 -12.82 -1.37 8.69
C TYR A 146 -14.30 -1.75 8.67
N THR A 147 -15.21 -0.80 8.85
CA THR A 147 -16.67 -1.04 8.94
C THR A 147 -17.48 -0.13 8.03
N ASN A 148 -16.90 0.96 7.54
CA ASN A 148 -17.61 1.94 6.72
C ASN A 148 -17.92 1.37 5.32
N PRO A 149 -19.20 1.26 4.94
CA PRO A 149 -19.57 0.74 3.63
C PRO A 149 -19.08 1.61 2.48
N ALA A 150 -18.88 2.91 2.70
CA ALA A 150 -18.35 3.81 1.67
C ALA A 150 -16.93 3.40 1.21
N ASN A 151 -16.19 2.62 2.02
CA ASN A 151 -14.92 2.02 1.60
C ASN A 151 -15.08 1.08 0.40
N TRP A 152 -15.94 0.05 0.51
CA TRP A 152 -16.13 -0.88 -0.60
C TRP A 152 -16.97 -0.27 -1.73
N GLN A 153 -17.92 0.63 -1.41
CA GLN A 153 -18.74 1.32 -2.41
C GLN A 153 -17.88 2.17 -3.35
N ALA A 154 -16.77 2.75 -2.88
CA ALA A 154 -15.84 3.49 -3.74
C ALA A 154 -15.28 2.62 -4.87
N HIS A 155 -14.95 1.36 -4.57
CA HIS A 155 -14.37 0.42 -5.52
C HIS A 155 -15.44 -0.24 -6.40
N TYR A 156 -16.63 -0.46 -5.86
CA TYR A 156 -17.80 -0.86 -6.64
C TYR A 156 -18.16 0.19 -7.70
N ALA A 157 -18.12 1.48 -7.35
CA ALA A 157 -18.54 2.56 -8.23
C ALA A 157 -17.46 3.02 -9.22
N ARG A 158 -16.18 2.70 -8.98
CA ARG A 158 -15.06 3.20 -9.80
C ARG A 158 -14.13 2.08 -10.27
N THR A 159 -13.42 1.45 -9.33
CA THR A 159 -12.35 0.49 -9.66
C THR A 159 -12.84 -0.68 -10.52
N ALA A 160 -13.95 -1.33 -10.15
CA ALA A 160 -14.47 -2.47 -10.90
C ALA A 160 -15.04 -2.10 -12.29
N PRO A 161 -15.91 -1.09 -12.43
CA PRO A 161 -16.37 -0.63 -13.74
C PRO A 161 -15.22 -0.28 -14.69
N ALA A 162 -14.16 0.38 -14.21
CA ALA A 162 -13.00 0.73 -15.03
C ALA A 162 -12.25 -0.51 -15.53
N ILE A 163 -12.06 -1.52 -14.66
CA ILE A 163 -11.49 -2.82 -15.07
C ILE A 163 -12.39 -3.49 -16.11
N ALA A 164 -13.69 -3.54 -15.83
CA ALA A 164 -14.67 -4.20 -16.68
C ALA A 164 -14.80 -3.55 -18.06
N HIS A 165 -14.62 -2.22 -18.14
CA HIS A 165 -14.63 -1.47 -19.38
C HIS A 165 -13.41 -1.76 -20.24
N GLU A 166 -12.21 -1.73 -19.64
CA GLU A 166 -10.96 -1.98 -20.35
C GLU A 166 -10.79 -3.46 -20.75
N PHE A 167 -11.28 -4.37 -19.91
CA PHE A 167 -11.20 -5.83 -20.10
C PHE A 167 -12.61 -6.44 -20.17
N PRO A 168 -13.30 -6.33 -21.32
CA PRO A 168 -14.64 -6.92 -21.50
C PRO A 168 -14.64 -8.46 -21.45
N ASP A 169 -13.50 -9.08 -21.75
CA ASP A 169 -13.30 -10.54 -21.71
C ASP A 169 -12.41 -10.96 -20.52
N LEU A 170 -12.46 -10.22 -19.41
CA LEU A 170 -11.72 -10.57 -18.19
C LEU A 170 -12.15 -11.94 -17.66
N ASP A 171 -11.20 -12.81 -17.36
CA ASP A 171 -11.44 -14.12 -16.76
C ASP A 171 -11.20 -14.12 -15.25
N VAL A 172 -10.13 -13.45 -14.79
CA VAL A 172 -9.69 -13.50 -13.39
C VAL A 172 -9.26 -12.13 -12.88
N LEU A 173 -9.71 -11.77 -11.68
CA LEU A 173 -9.29 -10.57 -10.96
C LEU A 173 -8.60 -10.93 -9.65
N PHE A 174 -7.34 -10.55 -9.52
CA PHE A 174 -6.52 -10.71 -8.31
C PHE A 174 -6.53 -9.43 -7.47
N VAL A 175 -7.03 -9.51 -6.24
CA VAL A 175 -7.15 -8.35 -5.35
C VAL A 175 -6.52 -8.61 -3.99
N GLY A 176 -5.61 -7.71 -3.59
CA GLY A 176 -4.99 -7.76 -2.27
C GLY A 176 -5.99 -7.55 -1.11
N ALA A 177 -5.92 -8.38 -0.08
CA ALA A 177 -6.77 -8.31 1.10
C ALA A 177 -6.12 -7.51 2.25
N GLY A 178 -6.51 -6.23 2.37
CA GLY A 178 -6.30 -5.40 3.57
C GLY A 178 -7.59 -5.29 4.37
N THR A 179 -8.20 -4.11 4.41
CA THR A 179 -9.56 -3.90 4.96
C THR A 179 -10.69 -4.56 4.17
N THR A 180 -10.33 -5.27 3.09
CA THR A 180 -11.21 -5.89 2.07
C THR A 180 -12.14 -4.95 1.32
N GLY A 181 -12.03 -3.62 1.48
CA GLY A 181 -12.85 -2.65 0.74
C GLY A 181 -12.75 -2.80 -0.79
N THR A 182 -11.53 -2.85 -1.33
CA THR A 182 -11.31 -3.05 -2.77
C THR A 182 -11.82 -4.40 -3.24
N LEU A 183 -11.49 -5.48 -2.51
CA LEU A 183 -11.92 -6.84 -2.83
C LEU A 183 -13.46 -6.93 -2.88
N MET A 184 -14.14 -6.44 -1.85
CA MET A 184 -15.60 -6.50 -1.75
C MET A 184 -16.30 -5.60 -2.76
N GLY A 185 -15.77 -4.41 -3.01
CA GLY A 185 -16.31 -3.52 -4.04
C GLY A 185 -16.26 -4.17 -5.41
N CYS A 186 -15.13 -4.78 -5.75
CA CYS A 186 -15.01 -5.46 -7.04
C CYS A 186 -15.87 -6.72 -7.14
N ALA A 187 -15.82 -7.59 -6.12
CA ALA A 187 -16.57 -8.83 -6.13
C ALA A 187 -18.08 -8.62 -6.24
N ARG A 188 -18.62 -7.64 -5.50
CA ARG A 188 -20.04 -7.27 -5.59
C ARG A 188 -20.41 -6.80 -6.98
N TRP A 189 -19.60 -5.93 -7.57
CA TRP A 189 -19.86 -5.39 -8.90
C TRP A 189 -19.88 -6.46 -9.97
N PHE A 190 -18.86 -7.33 -10.02
CA PHE A 190 -18.79 -8.41 -11.02
C PHE A 190 -19.91 -9.43 -10.86
N ARG A 191 -20.28 -9.77 -9.61
CA ARG A 191 -21.42 -10.65 -9.34
C ARG A 191 -22.75 -10.04 -9.81
N GLU A 192 -22.99 -8.76 -9.50
CA GLU A 192 -24.23 -8.08 -9.88
C GLU A 192 -24.33 -7.80 -11.38
N ALA A 193 -23.19 -7.62 -12.05
CA ALA A 193 -23.11 -7.49 -13.50
C ALA A 193 -23.27 -8.84 -14.25
N GLU A 194 -23.45 -9.95 -13.51
CA GLU A 194 -23.55 -11.32 -14.04
C GLU A 194 -22.38 -11.69 -14.98
N ARG A 195 -21.19 -11.15 -14.70
CA ARG A 195 -19.98 -11.45 -15.47
C ARG A 195 -19.25 -12.63 -14.82
N PRO A 196 -18.87 -13.68 -15.56
CA PRO A 196 -18.24 -14.88 -15.02
C PRO A 196 -16.74 -14.66 -14.72
N VAL A 197 -16.40 -13.60 -13.97
CA VAL A 197 -15.03 -13.28 -13.55
C VAL A 197 -14.73 -13.97 -12.24
N ARG A 198 -13.64 -14.74 -12.19
CA ARG A 198 -13.15 -15.34 -10.95
C ARG A 198 -12.46 -14.29 -10.07
N ILE A 199 -12.94 -14.11 -8.86
CA ILE A 199 -12.37 -13.21 -7.85
C ILE A 199 -11.41 -13.99 -6.95
N VAL A 200 -10.11 -13.71 -7.10
CA VAL A 200 -9.06 -14.32 -6.27
C VAL A 200 -8.53 -13.29 -5.28
N ALA A 201 -8.76 -13.54 -4.00
CA ALA A 201 -8.18 -12.74 -2.93
C ALA A 201 -6.71 -13.13 -2.73
N VAL A 202 -5.82 -12.14 -2.68
CA VAL A 202 -4.40 -12.35 -2.38
C VAL A 202 -4.09 -11.79 -0.99
N ASP A 203 -3.60 -12.63 -0.09
CA ASP A 203 -3.25 -12.25 1.27
C ASP A 203 -1.80 -12.65 1.59
N SER A 204 -1.26 -12.14 2.69
CA SER A 204 0.07 -12.50 3.18
C SER A 204 -0.02 -13.67 4.16
N VAL A 205 0.97 -14.56 4.14
CA VAL A 205 1.13 -15.58 5.21
C VAL A 205 1.22 -14.87 6.57
N GLY A 206 0.57 -15.45 7.58
CA GLY A 206 0.43 -14.86 8.92
C GLY A 206 -0.74 -13.87 9.05
N SER A 207 -1.52 -13.64 8.00
CA SER A 207 -2.82 -12.95 8.07
C SER A 207 -3.93 -13.90 8.52
N VAL A 208 -4.87 -13.39 9.31
CA VAL A 208 -6.05 -14.14 9.79
C VAL A 208 -7.32 -13.87 8.97
N SER A 209 -7.25 -13.06 7.90
CA SER A 209 -8.44 -12.61 7.16
C SER A 209 -9.29 -13.78 6.65
N PHE A 210 -8.64 -14.83 6.16
CA PHE A 210 -9.27 -16.05 5.62
C PHE A 210 -9.01 -17.27 6.51
N GLY A 211 -8.98 -17.09 7.84
CA GLY A 211 -8.90 -18.20 8.81
C GLY A 211 -7.51 -18.85 8.97
N GLY A 212 -6.45 -18.24 8.45
CA GLY A 212 -5.07 -18.68 8.68
C GLY A 212 -4.56 -18.39 10.10
N PRO A 213 -3.46 -19.06 10.53
CA PRO A 213 -2.83 -18.74 11.80
C PRO A 213 -2.19 -17.34 11.76
N PRO A 214 -2.27 -16.56 12.85
CA PRO A 214 -1.59 -15.27 12.94
C PRO A 214 -0.07 -15.47 12.90
N GLY A 215 0.62 -14.60 12.18
CA GLY A 215 2.07 -14.64 12.02
C GLY A 215 2.68 -13.25 11.89
N ARG A 216 4.01 -13.19 12.02
CA ARG A 216 4.78 -11.96 11.83
C ARG A 216 4.67 -11.48 10.39
N ARG A 217 4.38 -10.20 10.21
CA ARG A 217 4.34 -9.51 8.90
C ARG A 217 5.00 -8.14 9.05
N MET A 218 5.94 -7.84 8.18
CA MET A 218 6.72 -6.59 8.19
C MET A 218 6.38 -5.68 7.01
N ILE A 219 5.82 -6.22 5.93
CA ILE A 219 5.40 -5.45 4.76
C ILE A 219 3.98 -4.90 5.03
N PRO A 220 3.80 -3.57 5.08
CA PRO A 220 2.50 -2.98 5.37
C PRO A 220 1.54 -3.09 4.16
N GLY A 221 0.25 -2.90 4.44
CA GLY A 221 -0.79 -2.72 3.41
C GLY A 221 -1.72 -3.93 3.25
N LEU A 222 -1.18 -5.15 3.29
CA LEU A 222 -1.94 -6.40 3.20
C LEU A 222 -1.88 -7.22 4.49
N GLY A 223 -2.89 -8.06 4.67
CA GLY A 223 -3.05 -8.93 5.82
C GLY A 223 -3.53 -8.20 7.07
N MET A 224 -4.39 -8.88 7.83
CA MET A 224 -4.95 -8.36 9.07
C MET A 224 -4.67 -9.30 10.25
N SER A 225 -4.60 -8.70 11.44
CA SER A 225 -4.50 -9.44 12.72
C SER A 225 -5.89 -9.74 13.31
N VAL A 226 -6.94 -9.26 12.67
CA VAL A 226 -8.35 -9.54 12.98
C VAL A 226 -9.08 -9.80 11.67
N ARG A 227 -10.12 -10.64 11.69
CA ARG A 227 -10.92 -10.88 10.48
C ARG A 227 -11.59 -9.55 10.04
N PRO A 228 -11.41 -9.11 8.78
CA PRO A 228 -11.98 -7.85 8.31
C PRO A 228 -13.51 -7.86 8.40
N PRO A 229 -14.16 -6.89 9.06
CA PRO A 229 -15.62 -6.86 9.18
C PRO A 229 -16.36 -6.71 7.84
N LEU A 230 -15.74 -6.08 6.85
CA LEU A 230 -16.31 -5.93 5.51
C LEU A 230 -16.26 -7.22 4.67
N LEU A 231 -15.46 -8.22 5.07
CA LEU A 231 -15.27 -9.44 4.29
C LEU A 231 -16.52 -10.32 4.31
N ASP A 232 -17.04 -10.57 3.11
CA ASP A 232 -18.00 -11.61 2.81
C ASP A 232 -17.31 -12.65 1.93
N GLU A 233 -16.96 -13.80 2.51
CA GLU A 233 -16.21 -14.86 1.81
C GLU A 233 -17.05 -15.53 0.71
N SER A 234 -18.39 -15.42 0.74
CA SER A 234 -19.26 -15.98 -0.33
C SER A 234 -19.11 -15.28 -1.68
N LEU A 235 -18.41 -14.14 -1.70
CA LEU A 235 -18.09 -13.33 -2.87
C LEU A 235 -16.70 -13.61 -3.44
N VAL A 236 -15.92 -14.48 -2.80
CA VAL A 236 -14.53 -14.77 -3.17
C VAL A 236 -14.45 -16.22 -3.63
N ASP A 237 -14.00 -16.45 -4.85
CA ASP A 237 -13.88 -17.81 -5.40
C ASP A 237 -12.69 -18.56 -4.81
N GLU A 238 -11.57 -17.85 -4.60
CA GLU A 238 -10.36 -18.44 -4.04
C GLU A 238 -9.54 -17.42 -3.24
N ALA A 239 -8.77 -17.90 -2.27
CA ALA A 239 -7.83 -17.09 -1.50
C ALA A 239 -6.43 -17.71 -1.56
N VAL A 240 -5.47 -16.95 -2.07
CA VAL A 240 -4.05 -17.33 -2.11
C VAL A 240 -3.27 -16.59 -1.03
N ARG A 241 -2.27 -17.26 -0.44
CA ARG A 241 -1.41 -16.69 0.60
C ARG A 241 0.02 -16.67 0.11
N VAL A 242 0.68 -15.52 0.26
CA VAL A 242 2.02 -15.26 -0.27
C VAL A 242 2.97 -14.97 0.88
N GLU A 243 4.13 -15.62 0.86
CA GLU A 243 5.22 -15.34 1.80
C GLU A 243 5.84 -13.95 1.51
N GLU A 244 6.28 -13.23 2.53
CA GLU A 244 6.88 -11.91 2.34
C GLU A 244 8.20 -11.95 1.53
N ALA A 245 8.94 -13.06 1.59
CA ALA A 245 10.12 -13.27 0.74
C ALA A 245 9.78 -13.29 -0.76
N GLU A 246 8.66 -13.93 -1.14
CA GLU A 246 8.17 -13.91 -2.54
C GLU A 246 7.69 -12.53 -2.96
N THR A 247 7.10 -11.79 -2.01
CA THR A 247 6.73 -10.38 -2.22
C THR A 247 7.96 -9.53 -2.56
N ILE A 248 9.04 -9.69 -1.79
CA ILE A 248 10.30 -8.96 -1.99
C ILE A 248 10.90 -9.30 -3.35
N ARG A 249 11.10 -10.59 -3.67
CA ARG A 249 11.62 -11.01 -4.98
C ARG A 249 10.78 -10.48 -6.14
N THR A 250 9.46 -10.45 -5.99
CA THR A 250 8.57 -9.92 -7.04
C THR A 250 8.69 -8.39 -7.19
N CYS A 251 8.78 -7.64 -6.09
CA CYS A 251 9.06 -6.21 -6.14
C CYS A 251 10.37 -5.90 -6.85
N HIS A 252 11.46 -6.62 -6.54
CA HIS A 252 12.75 -6.44 -7.21
C HIS A 252 12.70 -6.82 -8.70
N ARG A 253 12.00 -7.90 -9.07
CA ARG A 253 11.77 -8.29 -10.47
C ARG A 253 11.03 -7.22 -11.28
N LEU A 254 10.04 -6.55 -10.68
CA LEU A 254 9.33 -5.40 -11.26
C LEU A 254 10.26 -4.18 -11.39
N ALA A 255 11.01 -3.85 -10.34
CA ALA A 255 11.93 -2.72 -10.32
C ALA A 255 13.03 -2.83 -11.39
N ARG A 256 13.57 -4.05 -11.61
CA ARG A 256 14.54 -4.34 -12.69
C ARG A 256 14.01 -4.07 -14.10
N ARG A 257 12.69 -3.96 -14.27
CA ARG A 257 12.02 -3.57 -15.53
C ARG A 257 11.60 -2.10 -15.56
N GLY A 258 12.02 -1.31 -14.58
CA GLY A 258 11.70 0.11 -14.46
C GLY A 258 10.39 0.41 -13.73
N PHE A 259 9.74 -0.60 -13.14
CA PHE A 259 8.47 -0.44 -12.43
C PHE A 259 8.65 -0.52 -10.92
N LEU A 260 8.71 0.64 -10.26
CA LEU A 260 8.89 0.74 -8.82
C LEU A 260 7.53 0.83 -8.08
N PHE A 261 7.05 -0.31 -7.57
CA PHE A 261 5.75 -0.42 -6.90
C PHE A 261 5.86 -0.74 -5.40
N GLY A 262 4.76 -0.56 -4.65
CA GLY A 262 4.74 -0.89 -3.23
C GLY A 262 4.71 -2.40 -2.94
N GLY A 263 4.98 -2.77 -1.68
CA GLY A 263 5.05 -4.17 -1.26
C GLY A 263 3.77 -4.96 -1.55
N SER A 264 2.61 -4.34 -1.38
CA SER A 264 1.31 -4.98 -1.69
C SER A 264 1.18 -5.40 -3.16
N THR A 265 1.77 -4.63 -4.09
CA THR A 265 1.83 -4.99 -5.50
C THR A 265 2.68 -6.24 -5.72
N GLY A 266 3.84 -6.34 -5.08
CA GLY A 266 4.67 -7.53 -5.14
C GLY A 266 3.93 -8.78 -4.66
N THR A 267 3.16 -8.66 -3.58
CA THR A 267 2.33 -9.77 -3.06
C THR A 267 1.27 -10.21 -4.06
N VAL A 268 0.49 -9.26 -4.60
CA VAL A 268 -0.60 -9.58 -5.55
C VAL A 268 -0.05 -10.17 -6.84
N VAL A 269 1.01 -9.59 -7.40
CA VAL A 269 1.65 -10.10 -8.63
C VAL A 269 2.25 -11.47 -8.41
N SER A 270 2.93 -11.70 -7.27
CA SER A 270 3.47 -13.02 -6.93
C SER A 270 2.36 -14.08 -6.84
N GLY A 271 1.27 -13.77 -6.13
CA GLY A 271 0.14 -14.67 -5.98
C GLY A 271 -0.56 -14.94 -7.30
N ALA A 272 -0.70 -13.93 -8.17
CA ALA A 272 -1.29 -14.06 -9.49
C ALA A 272 -0.45 -14.96 -10.41
N MET A 273 0.88 -14.76 -10.46
CA MET A 273 1.77 -15.58 -11.30
C MET A 273 1.75 -17.05 -10.89
N ASP A 274 1.89 -17.36 -9.59
CA ASP A 274 1.81 -18.72 -9.07
C ASP A 274 0.44 -19.36 -9.35
N TRP A 275 -0.64 -18.60 -9.16
CA TRP A 275 -1.99 -19.08 -9.44
C TRP A 275 -2.19 -19.45 -10.91
N LEU A 276 -1.77 -18.57 -11.83
CA LEU A 276 -1.91 -18.78 -13.27
C LEU A 276 -1.11 -19.99 -13.74
N GLU A 277 0.12 -20.15 -13.23
CA GLU A 277 0.98 -21.31 -13.53
C GLU A 277 0.35 -22.63 -13.06
N ARG A 278 -0.16 -22.68 -11.83
CA ARG A 278 -0.83 -23.89 -11.29
C ARG A 278 -2.09 -24.26 -12.06
N HIS A 279 -2.80 -23.27 -12.62
CA HIS A 279 -4.02 -23.48 -13.38
C HIS A 279 -3.78 -23.69 -14.88
N ARG A 280 -2.52 -23.63 -15.37
CA ARG A 280 -2.17 -23.71 -16.80
C ARG A 280 -2.99 -22.73 -17.64
N ALA A 281 -3.14 -21.51 -17.12
CA ALA A 281 -4.06 -20.50 -17.57
C ALA A 281 -3.50 -19.62 -18.70
N GLU A 282 -2.84 -20.23 -19.69
CA GLU A 282 -2.13 -19.50 -20.77
C GLU A 282 -3.06 -18.64 -21.64
N ASP A 283 -4.33 -19.04 -21.74
CA ASP A 283 -5.36 -18.36 -22.52
C ASP A 283 -6.23 -17.38 -21.70
N LEU A 284 -6.04 -17.28 -20.38
CA LEU A 284 -6.87 -16.42 -19.53
C LEU A 284 -6.38 -14.96 -19.57
N THR A 285 -7.33 -14.04 -19.69
CA THR A 285 -7.11 -12.61 -19.45
C THR A 285 -7.24 -12.33 -17.96
N ALA A 286 -6.13 -11.92 -17.33
CA ALA A 286 -6.07 -11.67 -15.90
C ALA A 286 -5.70 -10.22 -15.57
N VAL A 287 -6.30 -9.69 -14.50
CA VAL A 287 -5.95 -8.38 -13.94
C VAL A 287 -5.54 -8.54 -12.48
N ALA A 288 -4.43 -7.91 -12.09
CA ALA A 288 -4.01 -7.67 -10.73
C ALA A 288 -4.11 -6.17 -10.40
N ILE A 289 -4.27 -5.82 -9.13
CA ILE A 289 -4.32 -4.40 -8.70
C ILE A 289 -3.01 -4.03 -7.99
N ALA A 290 -2.34 -2.97 -8.46
CA ALA A 290 -1.22 -2.30 -7.80
C ALA A 290 -1.73 -1.12 -6.95
N PRO A 291 -1.76 -1.24 -5.61
CA PRO A 291 -2.39 -0.24 -4.76
C PRO A 291 -1.60 1.06 -4.61
N ASP A 292 -0.28 1.00 -4.69
CA ASP A 292 0.63 2.12 -4.44
C ASP A 292 1.99 1.96 -5.15
N LEU A 293 2.76 3.05 -5.13
CA LEU A 293 4.09 3.16 -5.71
C LEU A 293 5.19 2.83 -4.67
N GLY A 294 6.40 2.56 -5.15
CA GLY A 294 7.47 1.98 -4.33
C GLY A 294 8.33 2.96 -3.53
N GLU A 295 8.18 4.27 -3.71
CA GLU A 295 9.02 5.28 -3.03
C GLU A 295 8.94 5.20 -1.50
N ARG A 296 7.79 4.77 -0.95
CA ARG A 296 7.57 4.59 0.50
C ARG A 296 8.21 3.34 1.08
N TYR A 297 8.85 2.53 0.23
CA TYR A 297 9.45 1.25 0.57
C TYR A 297 10.96 1.21 0.27
N LEU A 298 11.55 2.36 -0.11
CA LEU A 298 12.98 2.48 -0.41
C LEU A 298 13.89 2.20 0.79
N ASP A 299 13.38 2.39 2.00
CA ASP A 299 14.06 2.11 3.27
C ASP A 299 13.69 0.72 3.85
N THR A 300 12.90 -0.07 3.12
CA THR A 300 12.43 -1.40 3.53
C THR A 300 12.60 -2.43 2.42
N VAL A 301 11.55 -2.74 1.65
CA VAL A 301 11.51 -3.78 0.61
C VAL A 301 12.66 -3.65 -0.39
N TYR A 302 13.07 -2.41 -0.71
CA TYR A 302 14.14 -2.12 -1.66
C TYR A 302 15.50 -1.85 -1.00
N GLN A 303 15.63 -2.05 0.31
CA GLN A 303 16.87 -1.82 1.06
C GLN A 303 17.49 -3.15 1.48
N ALA A 304 18.65 -3.49 0.91
CA ALA A 304 19.30 -4.79 1.11
C ALA A 304 19.50 -5.15 2.60
N ASN A 305 20.01 -4.23 3.42
CA ASN A 305 20.23 -4.49 4.85
C ASN A 305 18.93 -4.85 5.61
N TRP A 306 17.81 -4.22 5.26
CA TRP A 306 16.50 -4.51 5.83
C TRP A 306 16.00 -5.87 5.39
N VAL A 307 16.19 -6.22 4.11
CA VAL A 307 15.82 -7.53 3.57
C VAL A 307 16.66 -8.64 4.23
N GLU A 308 17.99 -8.54 4.16
CA GLU A 308 18.91 -9.52 4.74
C GLU A 308 18.70 -9.68 6.24
N GLY A 309 18.54 -8.58 6.97
CA GLY A 309 18.35 -8.60 8.42
C GLY A 309 17.05 -9.26 8.87
N LEU A 310 16.00 -9.27 8.04
CA LEU A 310 14.69 -9.81 8.41
C LEU A 310 14.32 -11.14 7.74
N TYR A 311 14.89 -11.42 6.57
CA TYR A 311 14.54 -12.56 5.73
C TYR A 311 15.76 -13.41 5.30
N GLY A 312 16.99 -12.97 5.61
CA GLY A 312 18.22 -13.63 5.20
C GLY A 312 18.64 -13.29 3.77
N SER A 313 19.86 -13.69 3.39
CA SER A 313 20.46 -13.38 2.09
C SER A 313 19.74 -14.03 0.90
N GLY A 314 19.04 -15.15 1.10
CA GLY A 314 18.30 -15.84 0.04
C GLY A 314 16.93 -15.24 -0.30
N ALA A 315 16.54 -14.13 0.33
CA ALA A 315 15.30 -13.40 0.00
C ALA A 315 15.46 -12.49 -1.22
N LEU A 316 16.70 -12.35 -1.68
CA LEU A 316 17.18 -11.62 -2.84
C LEU A 316 17.69 -12.67 -3.84
N ASP A 317 17.45 -12.48 -5.14
CA ASP A 317 17.94 -13.45 -6.13
C ASP A 317 19.48 -13.39 -6.19
N GLU A 318 20.20 -14.51 -6.35
CA GLU A 318 21.68 -14.56 -6.31
C GLU A 318 22.38 -13.65 -7.36
N ASP A 319 21.65 -13.19 -8.39
CA ASP A 319 22.13 -12.19 -9.36
C ASP A 319 22.26 -10.76 -8.78
N GLU A 320 21.89 -10.55 -7.51
CA GLU A 320 21.94 -9.24 -6.85
C GLU A 320 23.35 -8.78 -6.43
N GLU A 321 24.35 -9.67 -6.38
CA GLU A 321 25.72 -9.31 -5.94
C GLU A 321 26.65 -8.79 -7.06
N ALA A 322 26.25 -8.88 -8.33
CA ALA A 322 27.12 -8.45 -9.43
C ALA A 322 26.76 -7.04 -9.91
N ASP A 323 27.44 -6.02 -9.40
CA ASP A 323 27.73 -4.82 -10.21
C ASP A 323 28.86 -5.20 -11.19
N PRO A 324 28.59 -5.38 -12.50
CA PRO A 324 29.64 -5.71 -13.45
C PRO A 324 30.53 -4.49 -13.81
N GLY A 325 30.19 -3.30 -13.32
CA GLY A 325 30.81 -2.03 -13.66
C GLY A 325 31.66 -1.38 -12.57
N TYR A 326 31.46 -1.70 -11.29
CA TYR A 326 32.24 -1.09 -10.20
C TYR A 326 33.44 -1.96 -9.79
N ARG A 327 34.56 -1.76 -10.50
CA ARG A 327 35.88 -2.05 -9.91
C ARG A 327 36.23 -0.91 -8.97
N ALA A 328 36.23 -1.19 -7.66
CA ALA A 328 36.84 -0.31 -6.68
C ALA A 328 38.25 0.10 -7.18
N PRO A 329 38.64 1.39 -7.11
CA PRO A 329 39.99 1.79 -7.48
C PRO A 329 40.97 1.00 -6.63
N GLY A 330 41.81 0.19 -7.28
CA GLY A 330 42.82 -0.60 -6.60
C GLY A 330 43.62 0.29 -5.67
N THR A 331 43.90 -0.21 -4.47
CA THR A 331 44.80 0.39 -3.49
C THR A 331 46.22 0.44 -4.08
N GLY A 332 46.46 1.40 -4.96
CA GLY A 332 47.78 1.79 -5.44
C GLY A 332 48.58 2.30 -4.25
N GLY A 333 49.68 1.62 -3.97
CA GLY A 333 50.56 1.88 -2.83
C GLY A 333 50.94 3.35 -2.68
N THR A 334 50.90 3.79 -1.44
CA THR A 334 51.47 5.03 -0.93
C THR A 334 52.96 5.15 -1.30
N PRO A 335 53.39 6.22 -2.00
CA PRO A 335 54.78 6.65 -1.94
C PRO A 335 55.03 7.35 -0.59
N GLY A 336 56.22 7.11 -0.05
CA GLY A 336 56.61 7.36 1.34
C GLY A 336 56.45 8.79 1.86
N ALA A 337 56.35 8.84 3.19
CA ALA A 337 56.27 10.04 4.02
C ALA A 337 57.43 11.02 3.78
N GLY A 338 57.09 12.29 3.60
CA GLY A 338 58.00 13.43 3.76
C GLY A 338 57.40 14.41 4.77
N GLU A 339 58.20 14.82 5.75
CA GLU A 339 57.84 15.65 6.91
C GLU A 339 57.17 17.00 6.54
N PRO A 340 56.32 17.56 7.43
CA PRO A 340 55.70 18.87 7.21
C PRO A 340 56.68 20.01 7.50
N ALA A 341 56.81 20.95 6.55
CA ALA A 341 57.52 22.21 6.74
C ALA A 341 56.68 23.22 7.58
N PRO A 342 57.31 24.10 8.39
CA PRO A 342 56.59 25.00 9.29
C PRO A 342 55.99 26.22 8.56
N PRO A 343 54.98 26.89 9.16
CA PRO A 343 54.20 27.91 8.47
C PRO A 343 55.01 29.21 8.27
N ARG A 344 54.96 29.76 7.05
CA ARG A 344 55.47 31.11 6.78
C ARG A 344 54.39 32.16 7.03
N SER A 345 54.79 33.15 7.81
CA SER A 345 54.09 34.38 8.18
C SER A 345 53.60 35.19 6.98
N PHE A 346 52.36 35.66 7.04
CA PHE A 346 51.86 36.75 6.21
C PHE A 346 52.39 38.10 6.71
N LEU A 347 53.20 38.76 5.89
CA LEU A 347 53.44 40.22 5.92
C LEU A 347 53.14 40.74 4.52
N GLY A 348 52.37 41.83 4.46
CA GLY A 348 51.64 42.28 3.28
C GLY A 348 52.46 42.94 2.18
N GLN A 349 51.77 43.21 1.06
CA GLN A 349 51.34 44.55 0.64
C GLN A 349 50.05 44.42 -0.17
#